data_AF-Q8MIJ2-F1
#
_entry.id   AF-Q8MIJ2-F1
#
_cell.length_a   1.000
_cell.length_b   1.000
_cell.length_c   1.000
_cell.angle_alpha   90.00
_cell.angle_beta   90.00
_cell.angle_gamma   90.00
#
_symmetry.space_group_name_H-M   'P 1'
#
loop_
_entity.id
_entity.type
_entity.pdbx_description
1 polymer ?
#
loop_
_entity_poly.entity_id
_entity_poly.type
_entity_poly.pdbx_seq_one_letter_code
_entity_poly.pdbx_strand_id
1 'polypeptide(L)'
;KALPSTSQVTEAHTAEIVPGAFIKQGRKLDIDFGAEGNRYYEANYWQFPDGIHYNGCSEASVTKEKFVTSCINATQEVNQEELSLEKPDNKLYQRVLWRLIRELCSI
;
A
#
# COMPACT_ATOMS: atom_id res chain seq x y z
N LYS A 1 44.77 -6.28 21.43
CA LYS A 1 44.11 -4.99 21.76
C LYS A 1 43.60 -4.41 20.45
N ALA A 2 42.28 -4.21 20.37
CA ALA A 2 41.45 -3.53 19.35
C ALA A 2 41.54 -4.01 17.88
N LEU A 3 40.46 -4.67 17.43
CA LEU A 3 40.07 -4.78 16.02
C LEU A 3 39.67 -3.38 15.51
N PRO A 4 40.02 -2.97 14.28
CA PRO A 4 39.40 -1.82 13.67
C PRO A 4 37.99 -2.24 13.21
N SER A 5 36.99 -1.66 13.88
CA SER A 5 35.58 -1.79 13.55
C SER A 5 35.33 -1.40 12.08
N THR A 6 34.86 -2.36 11.29
CA THR A 6 34.12 -2.08 10.06
C THR A 6 32.83 -1.39 10.47
N SER A 7 32.85 -0.06 10.45
CA SER A 7 31.64 0.75 10.39
C SER A 7 30.94 0.41 9.08
N GLN A 8 30.12 -0.65 9.11
CA GLN A 8 29.05 -0.82 8.15
C GLN A 8 28.08 0.33 8.41
N VAL A 9 28.33 1.44 7.74
CA VAL A 9 27.29 2.40 7.44
C VAL A 9 26.31 1.62 6.59
N THR A 10 25.26 1.11 7.23
CA THR A 10 24.12 0.53 6.54
C THR A 10 23.61 1.64 5.64
N GLU A 11 23.91 1.50 4.36
CA GLU A 11 23.31 2.23 3.26
C GLU A 11 21.83 1.89 3.31
N ALA A 12 21.10 2.58 4.20
CA ALA A 12 19.66 2.69 4.15
C ALA A 12 19.41 3.25 2.76
N HIS A 13 19.10 2.33 1.84
CA HIS A 13 18.78 2.68 0.47
C HIS A 13 17.63 3.68 0.59
N THR A 14 17.95 4.95 0.37
CA THR A 14 16.97 5.96 0.00
C THR A 14 16.50 5.56 -1.39
N ALA A 15 15.78 4.43 -1.49
CA ALA A 15 14.92 4.17 -2.60
C ALA A 15 13.95 5.34 -2.57
N GLU A 16 14.02 6.21 -3.58
CA GLU A 16 13.10 7.32 -3.75
C GLU A 16 11.69 6.75 -3.52
N ILE A 17 11.02 7.26 -2.48
CA ILE A 17 9.72 6.76 -2.08
C ILE A 17 8.75 7.11 -3.21
N VAL A 18 8.43 6.12 -4.05
CA VAL A 18 7.57 6.31 -5.22
C VAL A 18 6.14 6.61 -4.73
N PRO A 19 5.55 7.76 -5.07
CA PRO A 19 4.18 8.07 -4.68
C PRO A 19 3.20 7.04 -5.24
N GLY A 20 2.37 6.45 -4.38
CA GLY A 20 1.47 5.36 -4.73
C GLY A 20 2.02 3.96 -4.42
N ALA A 21 3.29 3.82 -4.02
CA ALA A 21 3.86 2.51 -3.67
C ALA A 21 3.20 1.91 -2.42
N PHE A 22 2.99 0.59 -2.45
CA PHE A 22 2.48 -0.17 -1.31
C PHE A 22 3.49 -0.26 -0.16
N ILE A 23 2.98 -0.11 1.06
CA ILE A 23 3.69 -0.39 2.30
C ILE A 23 3.21 -1.76 2.78
N LYS A 24 4.06 -2.79 2.75
CA LYS A 24 3.72 -4.16 3.18
C LYS A 24 4.58 -4.59 4.38
N GLN A 25 4.10 -4.25 5.57
CA GLN A 25 4.57 -4.68 6.89
C GLN A 25 3.85 -5.96 7.39
N GLY A 26 2.73 -6.34 6.78
CA GLY A 26 1.95 -7.53 7.13
C GLY A 26 1.09 -7.36 8.39
N ARG A 27 0.64 -6.13 8.67
CA ARG A 27 -0.22 -5.81 9.80
C ARG A 27 -1.69 -5.98 9.40
N LYS A 28 -2.41 -6.85 10.09
CA LYS A 28 -3.86 -6.94 9.90
C LYS A 28 -4.55 -5.61 10.22
N LEU A 29 -5.29 -5.06 9.26
CA LEU A 29 -6.08 -3.84 9.42
C LEU A 29 -7.53 -4.16 9.81
N ASP A 30 -8.18 -3.24 10.52
CA ASP A 30 -9.59 -3.34 10.92
C ASP A 30 -10.47 -2.59 9.91
N ILE A 31 -10.84 -3.26 8.83
CA ILE A 31 -11.65 -2.72 7.73
C ILE A 31 -12.73 -3.75 7.39
N ASP A 32 -13.97 -3.29 7.21
CA ASP A 32 -15.07 -4.15 6.78
C ASP A 32 -15.12 -4.28 5.25
N PHE A 33 -14.82 -5.48 4.76
CA PHE A 33 -14.91 -5.92 3.37
C PHE A 33 -16.20 -6.72 3.09
N GLY A 34 -17.08 -6.86 4.09
CA GLY A 34 -18.24 -7.75 4.09
C GLY A 34 -17.88 -9.20 4.43
N ALA A 35 -18.88 -10.05 4.69
CA ALA A 35 -18.67 -11.39 5.29
C ALA A 35 -17.72 -12.33 4.51
N GLU A 36 -17.73 -12.28 3.19
CA GLU A 36 -16.81 -13.07 2.35
C GLU A 36 -15.41 -12.45 2.30
N GLY A 37 -15.33 -11.13 2.08
CA GLY A 37 -14.07 -10.39 2.05
C GLY A 37 -13.32 -10.44 3.37
N ASN A 38 -14.02 -10.34 4.51
CA ASN A 38 -13.43 -10.40 5.85
C ASN A 38 -12.79 -11.77 6.11
N ARG A 39 -13.49 -12.86 5.76
CA ARG A 39 -12.93 -14.22 5.89
C ARG A 39 -11.70 -14.41 4.99
N TYR A 40 -11.75 -13.88 3.77
CA TYR A 40 -10.62 -13.94 2.85
C TYR A 40 -9.42 -13.12 3.35
N TYR A 41 -9.67 -11.90 3.80
CA TYR A 41 -8.64 -11.01 4.33
C TYR A 41 -8.02 -11.57 5.60
N GLU A 42 -8.80 -12.16 6.51
CA GLU A 42 -8.30 -12.83 7.73
C GLU A 42 -7.21 -13.87 7.44
N ALA A 43 -7.37 -14.65 6.37
CA ALA A 43 -6.43 -15.69 6.00
C ALA A 43 -5.23 -15.16 5.18
N ASN A 44 -5.36 -13.98 4.56
CA ASN A 44 -4.43 -13.50 3.53
C ASN A 44 -3.89 -12.08 3.76
N TYR A 45 -4.16 -11.44 4.90
CA TYR A 45 -3.84 -10.01 5.16
C TYR A 45 -2.36 -9.66 4.90
N TRP A 46 -1.45 -10.61 5.11
CA TRP A 46 -0.01 -10.46 4.88
C TRP A 46 0.37 -10.20 3.40
N GLN A 47 -0.53 -10.48 2.45
CA GLN A 47 -0.33 -10.19 1.02
C GLN A 47 -0.73 -8.75 0.65
N PHE A 48 -1.49 -8.07 1.50
CA PHE A 48 -2.08 -6.77 1.23
C PHE A 48 -1.25 -5.62 1.79
N PRO A 49 -1.35 -4.40 1.23
CA PRO A 49 -0.72 -3.22 1.79
C PRO A 49 -1.34 -2.81 3.13
N ASP A 50 -0.50 -2.36 4.05
CA ASP A 50 -0.88 -1.75 5.32
C ASP A 50 -1.02 -0.24 5.23
N GLY A 51 -0.46 0.34 4.15
CA GLY A 51 -0.41 1.77 3.88
C GLY A 51 0.03 2.03 2.43
N ILE A 52 -0.09 3.29 2.03
CA ILE A 52 0.33 3.78 0.71
C ILE A 52 1.27 4.95 0.94
N HIS A 53 2.43 4.92 0.32
CA HIS A 53 3.34 6.07 0.32
C HIS A 53 2.78 7.17 -0.57
N TYR A 54 2.12 8.18 0.00
CA TYR A 54 1.57 9.28 -0.80
C TYR A 54 1.60 10.61 -0.05
N ASN A 55 2.50 11.52 -0.45
CA ASN A 55 2.62 12.87 0.11
C ASN A 55 1.90 13.90 -0.77
N GLY A 56 0.57 13.82 -0.86
CA GLY A 56 -0.26 14.76 -1.63
C GLY A 56 -0.58 16.09 -0.92
N CYS A 57 -0.26 16.21 0.37
CA CYS A 57 -0.58 17.41 1.19
C CYS A 57 0.44 18.56 1.05
N SER A 58 1.41 18.45 0.14
CA SER A 58 2.42 19.50 -0.09
C SER A 58 1.91 20.64 -0.98
N GLU A 59 0.80 20.44 -1.69
CA GLU A 59 0.21 21.48 -2.54
C GLU A 59 -0.85 22.29 -1.77
N ALA A 60 -0.73 23.61 -1.85
CA ALA A 60 -1.69 24.53 -1.26
C ALA A 60 -3.11 24.24 -1.80
N SER A 61 -4.06 24.02 -0.89
CA SER A 61 -5.50 23.93 -1.18
C SER A 61 -5.97 22.77 -2.08
N VAL A 62 -5.56 21.53 -1.77
CA VAL A 62 -6.18 20.32 -2.34
C VAL A 62 -7.40 19.91 -1.48
N THR A 63 -8.56 19.68 -2.10
CA THR A 63 -9.73 19.15 -1.38
C THR A 63 -9.52 17.68 -1.04
N LYS A 64 -10.21 17.16 -0.02
CA LYS A 64 -10.10 15.75 0.38
C LYS A 64 -10.40 14.81 -0.78
N GLU A 65 -11.42 15.12 -1.60
CA GLU A 65 -11.81 14.31 -2.74
C GLU A 65 -10.72 14.26 -3.82
N LYS A 66 -10.08 15.42 -4.07
CA LYS A 66 -8.98 15.51 -5.03
C LYS A 66 -7.75 14.76 -4.53
N PHE A 67 -7.43 14.87 -3.24
CA PHE A 67 -6.34 14.10 -2.62
C PHE A 67 -6.56 12.59 -2.75
N VAL A 68 -7.74 12.10 -2.36
CA VAL A 68 -8.09 10.67 -2.44
C VAL A 68 -8.00 10.17 -3.88
N THR A 69 -8.55 10.93 -4.83
CA THR A 69 -8.52 10.56 -6.25
C THR A 69 -7.08 10.48 -6.77
N SER A 70 -6.25 11.47 -6.46
CA SER A 70 -4.85 11.50 -6.89
C SER A 70 -4.01 10.39 -6.23
N CYS A 71 -4.28 10.06 -4.96
CA CYS A 71 -3.67 8.91 -4.27
C CYS A 71 -4.00 7.59 -4.97
N ILE A 72 -5.28 7.37 -5.31
CA ILE A 72 -5.72 6.15 -6.01
C ILE A 72 -5.07 6.06 -7.39
N ASN A 73 -5.02 7.15 -8.16
CA ASN A 73 -4.41 7.16 -9.49
C ASN A 73 -2.92 6.84 -9.44
N ALA A 74 -2.17 7.47 -8.52
CA ALA A 74 -0.74 7.17 -8.35
C ALA A 74 -0.53 5.69 -7.92
N THR A 75 -1.39 5.18 -7.05
CA THR A 75 -1.35 3.77 -6.62
C THR A 75 -1.60 2.80 -7.78
N GLN A 76 -2.54 3.13 -8.67
CA GLN A 76 -2.82 2.35 -9.87
C GLN A 76 -1.63 2.27 -10.81
N GLU A 77 -1.00 3.41 -11.07
CA GLU A 77 0.12 3.52 -11.99
C GLU A 77 1.33 2.72 -11.51
N VAL A 78 1.65 2.80 -10.21
CA VAL A 78 2.83 2.14 -9.63
C VAL A 78 2.64 0.64 -9.44
N ASN A 79 1.43 0.19 -9.10
CA ASN A 79 1.16 -1.21 -8.77
C ASN A 79 0.35 -1.92 -9.86
N GLN A 80 0.47 -1.45 -11.11
CA GLN A 80 -0.34 -1.93 -12.23
C GLN A 80 -0.24 -3.46 -12.39
N GLU A 81 0.93 -4.06 -12.20
CA GLU A 81 1.11 -5.52 -12.34
C GLU A 81 0.30 -6.31 -11.30
N GLU A 82 0.32 -5.88 -10.04
CA GLU A 82 -0.43 -6.52 -8.94
C GLU A 82 -1.95 -6.34 -9.12
N LEU A 83 -2.36 -5.19 -9.67
CA LEU A 83 -3.76 -4.88 -9.96
C LEU A 83 -4.27 -5.53 -11.26
N SER A 84 -3.39 -5.79 -12.22
CA SER A 84 -3.73 -6.39 -13.53
C SER A 84 -3.68 -7.92 -13.51
N LEU A 85 -3.23 -8.53 -12.41
CA LEU A 85 -3.20 -9.98 -12.21
C LEU A 85 -4.61 -10.55 -11.99
N GLU A 86 -5.45 -10.43 -13.02
CA GLU A 86 -6.77 -11.04 -13.13
C GLU A 86 -6.62 -12.54 -13.41
N LYS A 87 -6.34 -13.33 -12.37
CA LYS A 87 -6.61 -14.77 -12.39
C LYS A 87 -8.11 -14.99 -12.12
N PRO A 88 -8.75 -16.04 -12.68
CA PRO A 88 -10.15 -16.37 -12.41
C PRO A 88 -10.47 -16.46 -10.90
N ASP A 89 -9.52 -16.97 -10.11
CA ASP A 89 -9.60 -17.10 -8.65
C ASP A 89 -9.27 -15.80 -7.88
N ASN A 90 -8.72 -14.78 -8.56
CA ASN A 90 -8.30 -13.50 -7.96
C ASN A 90 -9.40 -12.44 -7.92
N LYS A 91 -10.65 -12.73 -8.34
CA LYS A 91 -11.73 -11.73 -8.29
C LYS A 91 -11.98 -11.22 -6.87
N LEU A 92 -11.91 -12.10 -5.87
CA LEU A 92 -12.08 -11.71 -4.47
C LEU A 92 -10.87 -10.94 -3.95
N TYR A 93 -9.65 -11.37 -4.29
CA TYR A 93 -8.42 -10.64 -4.01
C TYR A 93 -8.49 -9.20 -4.54
N GLN A 94 -8.83 -9.02 -5.82
CA GLN A 94 -8.93 -7.70 -6.44
C GLN A 94 -10.02 -6.85 -5.79
N ARG A 95 -11.17 -7.45 -5.43
CA ARG A 95 -12.24 -6.71 -4.71
C ARG A 95 -11.77 -6.23 -3.34
N VAL A 96 -11.10 -7.07 -2.57
CA VAL A 96 -10.56 -6.72 -1.24
C VAL A 96 -9.45 -5.67 -1.38
N LEU A 97 -8.52 -5.85 -2.32
CA LEU A 97 -7.44 -4.91 -2.60
C LEU A 97 -7.99 -3.54 -3.01
N TRP A 98 -8.98 -3.50 -3.92
CA TRP A 98 -9.63 -2.26 -4.34
C TRP A 98 -10.31 -1.53 -3.20
N ARG A 99 -11.02 -2.26 -2.33
CA ARG A 99 -11.66 -1.66 -1.16
C ARG A 99 -10.60 -1.11 -0.21
N LEU A 100 -9.54 -1.87 0.03
CA LEU A 100 -8.46 -1.50 0.93
C LEU A 100 -7.71 -0.24 0.47
N ILE A 101 -7.37 -0.14 -0.82
CA ILE A 101 -6.72 1.05 -1.39
C ILE A 101 -7.58 2.30 -1.16
N ARG A 102 -8.90 2.20 -1.36
CA ARG A 102 -9.81 3.33 -1.13
C ARG A 102 -9.82 3.77 0.33
N GLU A 103 -9.82 2.83 1.27
CA GLU A 103 -9.74 3.15 2.70
C GLU A 103 -8.39 3.82 3.02
N LEU A 104 -7.28 3.23 2.59
CA LEU A 104 -5.93 3.76 2.85
C LEU A 104 -5.71 5.17 2.29
N CYS A 105 -6.26 5.48 1.11
CA CYS A 105 -6.18 6.83 0.53
C CYS A 105 -7.16 7.84 1.17
N SER A 106 -8.12 7.39 1.99
CA SER A 106 -9.16 8.25 2.61
C SER A 106 -8.89 8.62 4.07
N ILE A 107 -7.83 8.05 4.66
CA ILE A 107 -7.34 8.34 6.01
C ILE A 107 -6.80 9.77 6.09
#